data_AF-A0A562NWX0-F1
#
_entry.id   AF-A0A562NWX0-F1
#
_cell.length_a   1.000
_cell.length_b   1.000
_cell.length_c   1.000
_cell.angle_alpha   90.00
_cell.angle_beta   90.00
_cell.angle_gamma   90.00
#
_symmetry.space_group_name_H-M   'P 1'
#
loop_
_entity.id
_entity.type
_entity.pdbx_description
1 polymer ?
#
loop_
_entity_poly.entity_id
_entity_poly.type
_entity_poly.pdbx_seq_one_letter_code
_entity_poly.pdbx_strand_id
1 'polypeptide(L)'
;MPAKRRLTMRQLRQMLRLAGSGTSSREIAVVLGIARSTVQDNLRRAAAIGLSWPLPSELTDDALENKLFARNGVKQGTRRRTEPNWAHLAVELKKPGVTLLILWEEYRGSHPDGYGYSRFCELFRSFEQRLSPTMRQEHAAGDKVFVDYSGKKIPIVDRDTGEIREAEIFVAVLGASSFTYAEATWTQTLPDWIGSHVRMFRFLDGVPRLIVPDNLKSGVSRASFYDPEINRSYGMMASHYGVGVLPARPRRPKDKAKVS
;
A
#
# COMPACT_ATOMS: atom_id res chain seq x y z
N MET A 1 -1.23 2.94 24.99
CA MET A 1 -2.32 3.95 25.07
C MET A 1 -3.41 3.54 24.08
N PRO A 2 -4.60 3.10 24.51
CA PRO A 2 -5.66 2.71 23.58
C PRO A 2 -6.11 3.93 22.77
N ALA A 3 -6.34 3.73 21.47
CA ALA A 3 -6.77 4.78 20.55
C ALA A 3 -8.07 5.44 21.07
N LYS A 4 -8.07 6.76 21.25
CA LYS A 4 -9.28 7.51 21.64
C LYS A 4 -10.36 7.29 20.57
N ARG A 5 -11.45 6.63 20.93
CA ARG A 5 -12.64 6.47 20.07
C ARG A 5 -13.14 7.86 19.66
N ARG A 6 -13.09 8.16 18.36
CA ARG A 6 -13.56 9.43 17.79
C ARG A 6 -15.08 9.51 17.96
N LEU A 7 -15.58 10.65 18.43
CA LEU A 7 -17.03 10.89 18.52
C LEU A 7 -17.61 11.04 17.12
N THR A 8 -18.80 10.48 16.90
CA THR A 8 -19.55 10.72 15.66
C THR A 8 -20.16 12.13 15.66
N MET A 9 -20.39 12.71 14.48
CA MET A 9 -21.00 14.05 14.37
C MET A 9 -22.40 14.13 14.99
N ARG A 10 -23.17 13.04 14.89
CA ARG A 10 -24.46 12.89 15.58
C ARG A 10 -24.31 13.01 17.10
N GLN A 11 -23.34 12.30 17.69
CA GLN A 11 -23.07 12.38 19.13
C GLN A 11 -22.59 13.77 19.55
N LEU A 12 -21.79 14.43 18.71
CA LEU A 12 -21.26 15.78 18.96
C LEU A 12 -22.38 16.83 18.99
N ARG A 13 -23.30 16.81 18.01
CA ARG A 13 -24.46 17.72 17.98
C ARG A 13 -25.40 17.46 19.15
N GLN A 14 -25.66 16.19 19.47
CA GLN A 14 -26.55 15.83 20.57
C GLN A 14 -25.96 16.23 21.93
N MET A 15 -24.64 16.12 22.11
CA MET A 15 -23.93 16.62 23.28
C MET A 15 -24.05 18.14 23.44
N LEU A 16 -23.87 18.91 22.36
CA LEU A 16 -24.02 20.37 22.40
C LEU A 16 -25.47 20.78 22.70
N ARG A 17 -26.45 20.06 22.14
CA ARG A 17 -27.87 20.26 22.45
C ARG A 17 -28.19 20.04 23.92
N LEU A 18 -27.76 18.91 24.48
CA LEU A 18 -28.02 18.58 25.89
C LEU A 18 -27.32 19.55 26.85
N ALA A 19 -26.10 19.99 26.52
CA ALA A 19 -25.41 21.02 27.30
C ALA A 19 -26.15 22.36 27.22
N GLY A 20 -26.69 22.72 26.06
CA GLY A 20 -27.51 23.92 25.86
C GLY A 20 -28.83 23.91 26.64
N SER A 21 -29.39 22.73 26.94
CA SER A 21 -30.58 22.57 27.78
C SER A 21 -30.28 22.47 29.27
N GLY A 22 -29.04 22.73 29.70
CA GLY A 22 -28.66 22.73 31.12
C GLY A 22 -28.38 21.35 31.72
N THR A 23 -28.29 20.29 30.90
CA THR A 23 -27.98 18.93 31.38
C THR A 23 -26.52 18.82 31.82
N SER A 24 -26.27 18.11 32.93
CA SER A 24 -24.92 18.00 33.49
C SER A 24 -24.01 17.13 32.61
N SER A 25 -22.69 17.38 32.61
CA SER A 25 -21.75 16.54 31.84
C SER A 25 -21.77 15.06 32.25
N ARG A 26 -22.22 14.75 33.49
CA ARG A 26 -22.35 13.38 33.98
C ARG A 26 -23.53 12.68 33.33
N GLU A 27 -24.69 13.33 33.24
CA GLU A 27 -25.88 12.79 32.59
C GLU A 27 -25.68 12.66 31.07
N ILE A 28 -25.04 13.65 30.44
CA ILE A 28 -24.71 13.60 29.02
C ILE A 28 -23.83 12.38 28.68
N ALA A 29 -22.85 12.09 29.55
CA ALA A 29 -21.98 10.92 29.39
C ALA A 29 -22.76 9.60 29.43
N VAL A 30 -23.74 9.49 30.33
CA VAL A 30 -24.61 8.31 30.46
C VAL A 30 -25.53 8.19 29.23
N VAL A 31 -26.21 9.26 28.84
CA VAL A 31 -27.17 9.27 27.72
C VAL A 31 -26.50 8.94 26.38
N LEU A 32 -25.26 9.39 26.16
CA LEU A 32 -24.56 9.19 24.90
C LEU A 32 -23.61 7.98 24.90
N GLY A 33 -23.41 7.32 26.04
CA GLY A 33 -22.45 6.22 26.19
C GLY A 33 -21.00 6.66 25.97
N ILE A 34 -20.65 7.87 26.39
CA ILE A 34 -19.33 8.50 26.20
C ILE A 34 -18.66 8.71 27.56
N ALA A 35 -17.33 8.54 27.63
CA ALA A 35 -16.59 8.87 28.86
C ALA A 35 -16.79 10.34 29.26
N ARG A 36 -17.09 10.60 30.54
CA ARG A 36 -17.30 11.95 31.10
C ARG A 36 -16.17 12.93 30.77
N SER A 37 -14.92 12.45 30.80
CA SER A 37 -13.74 13.25 30.45
C SER A 37 -13.76 13.73 29.00
N THR A 38 -14.29 12.91 28.09
CA THR A 38 -14.44 13.25 26.66
C THR A 38 -15.56 14.28 26.46
N VAL A 39 -16.68 14.15 27.19
CA VAL A 39 -17.75 15.16 27.19
C VAL A 39 -17.22 16.51 27.68
N GLN A 40 -16.52 16.53 28.82
CA GLN A 40 -15.94 17.75 29.38
C GLN A 40 -14.92 18.42 28.45
N ASP A 41 -14.03 17.63 27.83
CA ASP A 41 -13.03 18.15 26.88
C ASP A 41 -13.71 18.81 25.67
N ASN A 42 -14.72 18.17 25.07
CA ASN A 42 -15.40 18.74 23.92
C ASN A 42 -16.28 19.96 24.27
N LEU A 43 -16.94 19.97 25.43
CA LEU A 43 -17.70 21.15 25.89
C LEU A 43 -16.79 22.34 26.17
N ARG A 44 -15.61 22.11 26.77
CA ARG A 44 -14.58 23.17 26.94
C ARG A 44 -14.11 23.71 25.59
N ARG A 45 -13.90 22.84 24.60
CA ARG A 45 -13.52 23.25 23.24
C ARG A 45 -14.60 24.09 22.58
N ALA A 46 -15.86 23.69 22.68
CA ALA A 46 -16.99 24.46 22.15
C ALA A 46 -17.10 25.84 22.81
N ALA A 47 -16.95 25.92 24.13
CA ALA A 47 -16.93 27.18 24.86
C ALA A 47 -15.76 28.08 24.44
N ALA A 48 -14.56 27.52 24.23
CA ALA A 48 -13.37 28.27 23.84
C ALA A 48 -13.45 28.92 22.45
N ILE A 49 -14.36 28.45 21.60
CA ILE A 49 -14.63 29.01 20.26
C ILE A 49 -16.00 29.71 20.19
N GLY A 50 -16.66 29.93 21.35
CA GLY A 50 -17.93 30.64 21.44
C GLY A 50 -19.11 29.90 20.81
N LEU A 51 -19.03 28.58 20.64
CA LEU A 51 -20.11 27.78 20.09
C LEU A 51 -21.11 27.41 21.19
N SER A 52 -22.29 28.03 21.15
CA SER A 52 -23.44 27.69 21.98
C SER A 52 -24.56 27.04 21.16
N TRP A 53 -25.40 26.26 21.83
CA TRP A 53 -26.66 25.81 21.24
C TRP A 53 -27.72 26.91 21.36
N PRO A 54 -28.63 27.10 20.37
CA PRO A 54 -28.73 26.38 19.11
C PRO A 54 -27.61 26.72 18.13
N LEU A 55 -27.15 25.71 17.38
CA LEU A 55 -26.17 25.92 16.30
C LEU A 55 -26.83 26.68 15.14
N PRO A 56 -26.11 27.57 14.45
CA PRO A 56 -26.61 28.24 13.25
C PRO A 56 -27.04 27.23 12.18
N SER A 57 -28.14 27.50 11.48
CA SER A 57 -28.71 26.62 10.44
C SER A 57 -27.76 26.37 9.26
N GLU A 58 -26.86 27.32 8.99
CA GLU A 58 -25.86 27.24 7.92
C GLU A 58 -24.62 26.40 8.29
N LEU A 59 -24.52 25.93 9.55
CA LEU A 59 -23.34 25.19 10.00
C LEU A 59 -23.41 23.71 9.61
N THR A 60 -22.69 23.36 8.54
CA THR A 60 -22.50 21.98 8.08
C THR A 60 -21.69 21.15 9.09
N ASP A 61 -21.80 19.83 9.00
CA ASP A 61 -21.02 18.91 9.85
C ASP A 61 -19.51 19.11 9.69
N ASP A 62 -19.05 19.28 8.45
CA ASP A 62 -17.63 19.54 8.17
C ASP A 62 -17.17 20.88 8.75
N ALA A 63 -18.00 21.91 8.69
CA ALA A 63 -17.68 23.22 9.28
C ALA A 63 -17.65 23.15 10.82
N LEU A 64 -18.55 22.39 11.44
CA LEU A 64 -18.58 22.15 12.88
C LEU A 64 -17.35 21.35 13.33
N GLU A 65 -16.98 20.29 12.60
CA GLU A 65 -15.81 19.47 12.89
C GLU A 65 -14.53 20.30 12.76
N ASN A 66 -14.40 21.07 11.67
CA ASN A 66 -13.27 21.99 11.49
C ASN A 66 -13.20 23.02 12.61
N LYS A 67 -14.31 23.67 13.00
CA LYS A 67 -14.27 24.65 14.10
C LYS A 67 -13.84 24.04 15.44
N LEU A 68 -14.30 22.83 15.77
CA LEU A 68 -14.00 22.16 17.04
C LEU A 68 -12.63 21.48 17.10
N PHE A 69 -12.10 21.05 15.95
CA PHE A 69 -10.91 20.21 15.88
C PHE A 69 -9.77 20.76 15.02
N ALA A 70 -9.93 21.87 14.27
CA ALA A 70 -8.87 22.46 13.45
C ALA A 70 -7.62 22.86 14.24
N ARG A 71 -7.76 23.20 15.53
CA ARG A 71 -6.62 23.53 16.40
C ARG A 71 -5.86 22.31 16.95
N ASN A 72 -6.36 21.10 16.69
CA ASN A 72 -5.73 19.83 17.07
C ASN A 72 -5.34 18.97 15.86
N GLY A 73 -5.15 19.58 14.69
CA GLY A 73 -4.06 19.12 13.83
C GLY A 73 -2.81 19.15 14.71
N VAL A 74 -2.21 17.99 14.97
CA VAL A 74 -0.96 17.81 15.71
C VAL A 74 -0.11 19.05 15.47
N LYS A 75 0.12 19.90 16.49
CA LYS A 75 1.11 20.97 16.36
C LYS A 75 2.36 20.25 15.86
N GLN A 76 2.69 20.39 14.58
CA GLN A 76 3.97 19.93 14.06
C GLN A 76 4.94 20.67 14.95
N GLY A 77 5.56 19.95 15.90
CA GLY A 77 6.52 20.55 16.79
C GLY A 77 7.49 21.28 15.89
N THR A 78 7.57 22.61 16.04
CA THR A 78 8.56 23.41 15.34
C THR A 78 9.87 22.64 15.50
N ARG A 79 10.42 22.16 14.38
CA ARG A 79 11.61 21.31 14.39
C ARG A 79 12.70 22.12 15.10
N ARG A 80 12.98 21.79 16.36
CA ARG A 80 13.80 22.61 17.26
C ARG A 80 15.28 22.66 16.88
N ARG A 81 15.69 21.87 15.88
CA ARG A 81 17.08 21.69 15.47
C ARG A 81 17.15 21.80 13.95
N THR A 82 18.27 22.32 13.45
CA THR A 82 18.53 22.44 12.01
C THR A 82 18.52 21.05 11.38
N GLU A 83 17.69 20.86 10.37
CA GLU A 83 17.67 19.61 9.61
C GLU A 83 18.76 19.61 8.55
N PRO A 84 19.45 18.48 8.34
CA PRO A 84 20.33 18.32 7.19
C PRO A 84 19.51 18.35 5.89
N ASN A 85 20.19 18.62 4.78
CA ASN A 85 19.59 18.44 3.45
C ASN A 85 19.41 16.94 3.17
N TRP A 86 18.22 16.42 3.48
CA TRP A 86 17.90 15.00 3.33
C TRP A 86 18.06 14.48 1.91
N ALA A 87 17.79 15.31 0.89
CA ALA A 87 17.93 14.92 -0.51
C ALA A 87 19.41 14.72 -0.87
N HIS A 88 20.29 15.62 -0.43
CA HIS A 88 21.73 15.48 -0.59
C HIS A 88 22.26 14.21 0.10
N LEU A 89 21.86 13.98 1.35
CA LEU A 89 22.25 12.78 2.09
C LEU A 89 21.79 11.48 1.41
N ALA A 90 20.60 11.47 0.81
CA ALA A 90 20.11 10.31 0.07
C ALA A 90 20.89 10.04 -1.23
N VAL A 91 21.54 11.05 -1.81
CA VAL A 91 22.47 10.89 -2.94
C VAL A 91 23.81 10.36 -2.44
N GLU A 92 24.36 10.96 -1.38
CA GLU A 92 25.64 10.54 -0.78
C GLU A 92 25.61 9.09 -0.29
N LEU A 93 24.50 8.64 0.32
CA LEU A 93 24.34 7.27 0.79
C LEU A 93 24.40 6.21 -0.33
N LYS A 94 24.26 6.60 -1.60
CA LYS A 94 24.40 5.68 -2.75
C LYS A 94 25.86 5.43 -3.14
N LYS A 95 26.81 6.21 -2.63
CA LYS A 95 28.24 6.02 -2.93
C LYS A 95 28.77 4.79 -2.19
N PRO A 96 29.69 4.01 -2.80
CA PRO A 96 30.29 2.84 -2.14
C PRO A 96 30.96 3.22 -0.81
N GLY A 97 30.70 2.45 0.24
CA GLY A 97 31.31 2.64 1.56
C GLY A 97 30.67 3.72 2.45
N VAL A 98 29.70 4.50 1.95
CA VAL A 98 29.00 5.50 2.75
C VAL A 98 27.90 4.84 3.58
N THR A 99 27.85 5.17 4.87
CA THR A 99 26.83 4.67 5.80
C THR A 99 26.08 5.84 6.46
N LEU A 100 24.87 5.57 6.97
CA LEU A 100 24.11 6.58 7.72
C LEU A 100 24.85 7.07 8.97
N LEU A 101 25.75 6.24 9.54
CA LEU A 101 26.59 6.64 10.67
C LEU A 101 27.58 7.73 10.24
N ILE A 102 28.29 7.54 9.14
CA ILE A 102 29.24 8.51 8.58
C ILE A 102 28.53 9.84 8.28
N LEU A 103 27.39 9.78 7.60
CA LEU A 103 26.59 10.98 7.28
C LEU A 103 26.06 11.69 8.53
N TRP A 104 25.75 10.93 9.59
CA TRP A 104 25.37 11.51 10.86
C TRP A 104 26.54 12.16 11.59
N GLU A 105 27.74 11.56 11.55
CA GLU A 105 28.96 12.13 12.13
C GLU A 105 29.32 13.46 11.46
N GLU A 106 29.25 13.54 10.13
CA GLU A 106 29.44 14.79 9.37
C GLU A 106 28.40 15.87 9.73
N TYR A 107 27.13 15.46 9.84
CA TYR A 107 26.06 16.35 10.30
C TYR A 107 26.30 16.85 11.73
N ARG A 108 26.77 15.98 12.64
CA ARG A 108 27.09 16.34 14.03
C ARG A 108 28.33 17.22 14.15
N GLY A 109 29.31 17.05 13.26
CA GLY A 109 30.49 17.91 13.19
C GLY A 109 30.13 19.35 12.82
N SER A 110 29.18 19.53 11.90
CA SER A 110 28.67 20.85 11.53
C SER A 110 27.56 21.37 12.46
N HIS A 111 26.87 20.47 13.18
CA HIS A 111 25.76 20.81 14.07
C HIS A 111 25.93 20.13 15.45
N PRO A 112 26.72 20.71 16.36
CA PRO A 112 26.98 20.18 17.70
C PRO A 112 25.72 20.04 18.57
N ASP A 113 24.65 20.78 18.28
CA ASP A 113 23.33 20.66 18.93
C ASP A 113 22.30 19.91 18.06
N GLY A 114 22.73 19.35 16.93
CA GLY A 114 21.91 18.61 15.97
C GLY A 114 21.34 17.30 16.53
N TYR A 115 20.49 16.63 15.75
CA TYR A 115 19.86 15.36 16.16
C TYR A 115 20.86 14.27 16.56
N GLY A 116 20.52 13.51 17.61
CA GLY A 116 21.21 12.25 17.94
C GLY A 116 20.93 11.18 16.89
N TYR A 117 21.81 10.17 16.80
CA TYR A 117 21.82 9.18 15.71
C TYR A 117 20.47 8.50 15.50
N SER A 118 19.81 8.04 16.56
CA SER A 118 18.50 7.38 16.46
C SER A 118 17.45 8.28 15.81
N ARG A 119 17.38 9.55 16.23
CA ARG A 119 16.41 10.52 15.70
C ARG A 119 16.75 10.91 14.26
N PHE A 120 18.03 11.01 13.92
CA PHE A 120 18.49 11.26 12.55
C PHE A 120 18.04 10.14 11.61
N CYS A 121 18.24 8.87 11.99
CA CYS A 121 17.79 7.71 11.24
C CYS A 121 16.27 7.67 11.05
N GLU A 122 15.49 7.99 12.09
CA GLU A 122 14.03 8.09 11.99
C GLU A 122 13.57 9.15 10.97
N LEU A 123 14.17 10.35 11.04
CA LEU A 123 13.83 11.46 10.16
C LEU A 123 14.23 11.17 8.71
N PHE A 124 15.41 10.57 8.50
CA PHE A 124 15.86 10.14 7.17
C PHE A 124 14.92 9.10 6.57
N ARG A 125 14.54 8.05 7.32
CA ARG A 125 13.57 7.04 6.86
C ARG A 125 12.20 7.64 6.55
N SER A 126 11.76 8.61 7.35
CA SER A 126 10.51 9.34 7.11
C SER A 126 10.58 10.23 5.87
N PHE A 127 11.76 10.73 5.53
CA PHE A 127 12.02 11.40 4.26
C PHE A 127 12.01 10.42 3.10
N GLU A 128 12.70 9.27 3.19
CA GLU A 128 12.69 8.24 2.15
C GLU A 128 11.28 7.70 1.85
N GLN A 129 10.43 7.56 2.86
CA GLN A 129 9.03 7.15 2.66
C GLN A 129 8.20 8.17 1.86
N ARG A 130 8.59 9.45 1.89
CA ARG A 130 7.95 10.53 1.10
C ARG A 130 8.52 10.63 -0.31
N LEU A 131 9.73 10.14 -0.52
CA LEU A 131 10.22 9.91 -1.87
C LEU A 131 9.40 8.76 -2.44
N SER A 132 8.54 9.07 -3.41
CA SER A 132 7.90 8.07 -4.26
C SER A 132 8.78 7.88 -5.50
N PRO A 133 9.81 7.02 -5.50
CA PRO A 133 10.46 6.62 -6.73
C PRO A 133 9.51 5.67 -7.47
N THR A 134 8.48 6.21 -8.10
CA THR A 134 7.78 5.53 -9.18
C THR A 134 8.66 5.67 -10.41
N MET A 135 9.52 4.69 -10.62
CA MET A 135 10.17 4.51 -11.91
C MET A 135 9.06 4.19 -12.91
N ARG A 136 8.82 5.08 -13.87
CA ARG A 136 7.96 4.78 -15.01
C ARG A 136 8.71 3.75 -15.84
N GLN A 137 8.33 2.48 -15.72
CA GLN A 137 8.90 1.44 -16.58
C GLN A 137 8.32 1.65 -17.98
N GLU A 138 9.14 2.14 -18.90
CA GLU A 138 8.81 2.10 -20.31
C GLU A 138 8.93 0.65 -20.76
N HIS A 139 7.81 0.08 -21.19
CA HIS A 139 7.76 -1.25 -21.78
C HIS A 139 7.59 -1.08 -23.29
N ALA A 140 8.58 -1.50 -24.06
CA ALA A 140 8.40 -1.61 -25.50
C ALA A 140 7.32 -2.66 -25.82
N ALA A 141 6.54 -2.42 -26.87
CA ALA A 141 5.50 -3.36 -27.31
C ALA A 141 6.13 -4.72 -27.64
N GLY A 142 5.51 -5.80 -27.16
CA GLY A 142 6.02 -7.17 -27.34
C GLY A 142 7.27 -7.52 -26.52
N ASP A 143 7.81 -6.62 -25.70
CA ASP A 143 9.02 -6.91 -24.93
C ASP A 143 8.74 -7.86 -23.75
N LYS A 144 7.74 -7.54 -22.93
CA LYS A 144 7.46 -8.29 -21.69
C LYS A 144 5.99 -8.64 -21.55
N VAL A 145 5.72 -9.86 -21.10
CA VAL A 145 4.44 -10.28 -20.55
C VAL A 145 4.64 -10.69 -19.09
N PHE A 146 3.71 -10.28 -18.24
CA PHE A 146 3.67 -10.67 -16.84
C PHE A 146 2.59 -11.72 -16.66
N VAL A 147 2.93 -12.85 -16.04
CA VAL A 147 2.02 -13.99 -15.87
C VAL A 147 1.87 -14.37 -14.40
N ASP A 148 0.68 -14.79 -14.01
CA ASP A 148 0.38 -15.25 -12.65
C ASP A 148 -0.90 -16.10 -12.57
N TYR A 149 -1.10 -16.76 -11.44
CA TYR A 149 -2.42 -17.20 -11.02
C TYR A 149 -3.02 -16.19 -10.03
N SER A 150 -4.34 -15.98 -10.12
CA SER A 150 -5.05 -15.03 -9.24
C SER A 150 -4.97 -15.35 -7.74
N GLY A 151 -4.53 -16.57 -7.39
CA GLY A 151 -4.47 -17.08 -6.01
C GLY A 151 -5.85 -17.33 -5.38
N LYS A 152 -6.95 -17.04 -6.10
CA LYS A 152 -8.32 -17.31 -5.67
C LYS A 152 -8.91 -18.41 -6.54
N LYS A 153 -9.44 -19.44 -5.87
CA LYS A 153 -10.24 -20.48 -6.53
C LYS A 153 -11.66 -19.98 -6.78
N ILE A 154 -12.21 -20.34 -7.92
CA ILE A 154 -13.57 -20.04 -8.34
C ILE A 154 -14.37 -21.35 -8.48
N PRO A 155 -15.58 -21.44 -7.92
CA PRO A 155 -16.43 -22.62 -8.09
C PRO A 155 -17.05 -22.63 -9.49
N ILE A 156 -16.90 -23.75 -10.19
CA ILE A 156 -17.60 -24.05 -11.44
C ILE A 156 -18.58 -25.18 -11.15
N VAL A 157 -19.87 -24.93 -11.43
CA VAL A 157 -20.94 -25.88 -11.20
C VAL A 157 -21.24 -26.63 -12.48
N ASP A 158 -21.15 -27.97 -12.43
CA ASP A 158 -21.63 -28.83 -13.50
C ASP A 158 -23.16 -28.73 -13.59
N ARG A 159 -23.68 -28.39 -14.77
CA ARG A 159 -25.11 -28.13 -14.96
C ARG A 159 -25.96 -29.40 -14.86
N ASP A 160 -25.39 -30.55 -15.20
CA ASP A 160 -26.11 -31.81 -15.33
C ASP A 160 -26.04 -32.62 -14.02
N THR A 161 -24.91 -32.56 -13.32
CA THR A 161 -24.69 -33.30 -12.06
C THR A 161 -24.86 -32.43 -10.81
N GLY A 162 -24.76 -31.11 -10.93
CA GLY A 162 -24.71 -30.18 -9.80
C GLY A 162 -23.39 -30.23 -9.01
N GLU A 163 -22.40 -30.98 -9.48
CA GLU A 163 -21.08 -31.07 -8.83
C GLU A 163 -20.36 -29.72 -8.90
N ILE A 164 -19.76 -29.30 -7.78
CA ILE A 164 -18.97 -28.07 -7.70
C ILE A 164 -17.49 -28.43 -7.79
N ARG A 165 -16.82 -27.89 -8.80
CA ARG A 165 -15.38 -28.05 -8.99
C ARG A 165 -14.68 -26.70 -8.97
N GLU A 166 -13.65 -26.59 -8.14
CA GLU A 166 -12.83 -25.39 -8.03
C GLU A 166 -11.85 -25.29 -9.21
N ALA A 167 -11.78 -24.11 -9.82
CA ALA A 167 -10.81 -23.74 -10.83
C ALA A 167 -10.02 -22.50 -10.40
N GLU A 168 -8.88 -22.26 -11.03
CA GLU A 168 -8.01 -21.12 -10.79
C GLU A 168 -7.86 -20.28 -12.05
N ILE A 169 -7.68 -18.97 -11.89
CA ILE A 169 -7.57 -18.07 -13.04
C ILE A 169 -6.10 -17.79 -13.31
N PHE A 170 -5.63 -18.27 -14.47
CA PHE A 170 -4.37 -17.82 -15.06
C PHE A 170 -4.59 -16.43 -15.69
N VAL A 171 -3.68 -15.49 -15.44
CA VAL A 171 -3.71 -14.13 -15.98
C VAL A 171 -2.37 -13.80 -16.61
N ALA A 172 -2.41 -13.19 -17.78
CA ALA A 172 -1.25 -12.65 -18.47
C ALA A 172 -1.51 -11.22 -18.94
N VAL A 173 -0.54 -10.32 -18.76
CA VAL A 173 -0.68 -8.90 -19.12
C VAL A 173 0.55 -8.41 -19.87
N LEU A 174 0.36 -7.82 -21.05
CA LEU A 174 1.44 -7.20 -21.82
C LEU A 174 1.91 -5.91 -21.15
N GLY A 175 3.23 -5.78 -20.99
CA GLY A 175 3.86 -4.66 -20.29
C GLY A 175 3.61 -3.30 -20.94
N ALA A 176 3.51 -3.21 -22.26
CA ALA A 176 3.31 -1.93 -22.95
C ALA A 176 1.85 -1.46 -22.90
N SER A 177 0.92 -2.31 -23.35
CA SER A 177 -0.48 -1.96 -23.59
C SER A 177 -1.41 -2.29 -22.43
N SER A 178 -0.97 -3.08 -21.44
CA SER A 178 -1.86 -3.72 -20.46
C SER A 178 -2.93 -4.60 -21.12
N PHE A 179 -2.67 -5.11 -22.33
CA PHE A 179 -3.55 -6.06 -22.98
C PHE A 179 -3.51 -7.38 -22.21
N THR A 180 -4.69 -7.84 -21.78
CA THR A 180 -4.83 -8.90 -20.78
C THR A 180 -5.46 -10.14 -21.39
N TYR A 181 -4.86 -11.28 -21.10
CA TYR A 181 -5.41 -12.61 -21.33
C TYR A 181 -5.73 -13.25 -19.97
N ALA A 182 -6.87 -13.91 -19.86
CA ALA A 182 -7.22 -14.67 -18.66
C ALA A 182 -7.98 -15.94 -19.05
N GLU A 183 -7.70 -17.03 -18.33
CA GLU A 183 -8.39 -18.30 -18.51
C GLU A 183 -8.54 -19.04 -17.19
N ALA A 184 -9.57 -19.91 -17.11
CA ALA A 184 -9.73 -20.81 -15.98
C ALA A 184 -9.01 -22.14 -16.26
N THR A 185 -8.18 -22.59 -15.32
CA THR A 185 -7.57 -23.92 -15.33
C THR A 185 -7.95 -24.69 -14.07
N TRP A 186 -8.06 -26.01 -14.18
CA TRP A 186 -8.45 -26.84 -13.03
C TRP A 186 -7.35 -26.94 -11.97
N THR A 187 -6.08 -26.84 -12.38
CA THR A 187 -4.94 -26.89 -11.47
C THR A 187 -3.88 -25.84 -11.85
N GLN A 188 -2.90 -25.65 -10.96
CA GLN A 188 -1.65 -24.94 -11.24
C GLN A 188 -0.50 -25.89 -11.59
N THR A 189 -0.80 -27.12 -12.00
CA THR A 189 0.25 -28.09 -12.34
C THR A 189 0.98 -27.67 -13.62
N LEU A 190 2.18 -28.21 -13.81
CA LEU A 190 3.03 -27.87 -14.96
C LEU A 190 2.35 -28.05 -16.33
N PRO A 191 1.53 -29.10 -16.59
CA PRO A 191 0.80 -29.21 -17.85
C PRO A 191 -0.20 -28.08 -18.08
N ASP A 192 -0.97 -27.71 -17.06
CA ASP A 192 -1.92 -26.60 -17.14
C ASP A 192 -1.18 -25.27 -17.37
N TRP A 193 -0.10 -25.04 -16.63
CA TRP A 193 0.76 -23.86 -16.78
C TRP A 193 1.33 -23.70 -18.20
N ILE A 194 1.91 -24.77 -18.75
CA ILE A 194 2.43 -24.76 -20.13
C ILE A 194 1.29 -24.57 -21.13
N GLY A 195 0.16 -25.25 -20.92
CA GLY A 195 -1.03 -25.10 -21.76
C GLY A 195 -1.54 -23.66 -21.80
N SER A 196 -1.56 -22.98 -20.65
CA SER A 196 -1.94 -21.56 -20.56
C SER A 196 -1.02 -20.66 -21.37
N HIS A 197 0.29 -20.90 -21.35
CA HIS A 197 1.24 -20.13 -22.16
C HIS A 197 1.00 -20.32 -23.66
N VAL A 198 0.78 -21.56 -24.10
CA VAL A 198 0.49 -21.86 -25.51
C VAL A 198 -0.80 -21.18 -25.98
N ARG A 199 -1.87 -21.24 -25.19
CA ARG A 199 -3.14 -20.58 -25.52
C ARG A 199 -3.01 -19.06 -25.47
N MET A 200 -2.26 -18.52 -24.50
CA MET A 200 -1.93 -17.11 -24.43
C MET A 200 -1.19 -16.64 -25.69
N PHE A 201 -0.14 -17.34 -26.14
CA PHE A 201 0.57 -16.94 -27.37
C PHE A 201 -0.33 -16.93 -28.60
N ARG A 202 -1.23 -17.91 -28.71
CA ARG A 202 -2.24 -17.96 -29.78
C ARG A 202 -3.23 -16.79 -29.68
N PHE A 203 -3.67 -16.45 -28.48
CA PHE A 203 -4.57 -15.32 -28.25
C PHE A 203 -3.92 -13.98 -28.57
N LEU A 204 -2.64 -13.82 -28.22
CA LEU A 204 -1.87 -12.62 -28.52
C LEU A 204 -1.46 -12.52 -30.01
N ASP A 205 -1.69 -13.58 -30.79
CA ASP A 205 -1.20 -13.75 -32.15
C ASP A 205 0.31 -13.46 -32.27
N GLY A 206 1.06 -13.86 -31.24
CA GLY A 206 2.46 -13.51 -31.11
C GLY A 206 3.10 -13.97 -29.81
N VAL A 207 4.44 -13.94 -29.80
CA VAL A 207 5.25 -14.34 -28.66
C VAL A 207 6.05 -13.13 -28.16
N PRO A 208 5.90 -12.72 -26.89
CA PRO A 208 6.71 -11.65 -26.32
C PRO A 208 8.17 -12.10 -26.15
N ARG A 209 9.11 -11.16 -26.08
CA ARG A 209 10.54 -11.49 -25.89
C ARG A 209 10.82 -12.12 -24.53
N LEU A 210 10.08 -11.71 -23.50
CA LEU A 210 10.30 -12.13 -22.12
C LEU A 210 8.99 -12.40 -21.38
N ILE A 211 8.93 -13.54 -20.72
CA ILE A 211 7.90 -13.88 -19.74
C ILE A 211 8.44 -13.62 -18.35
N VAL A 212 7.65 -12.90 -17.55
CA VAL A 212 7.95 -12.57 -16.17
C VAL A 212 6.89 -13.24 -15.28
N PRO A 213 7.14 -14.48 -14.81
CA PRO A 213 6.26 -15.10 -13.83
C PRO A 213 6.44 -14.46 -12.45
N ASP A 214 5.34 -14.26 -11.71
CA ASP A 214 5.49 -14.11 -10.25
C ASP A 214 5.91 -15.43 -9.64
N ASN A 215 6.39 -15.31 -8.41
CA ASN A 215 6.90 -16.34 -7.53
C ASN A 215 5.97 -17.57 -7.40
N LEU A 216 5.91 -18.40 -8.43
CA LEU A 216 5.20 -19.67 -8.44
C LEU A 216 6.18 -20.76 -8.02
N LYS A 217 5.90 -21.40 -6.89
CA LYS A 217 6.54 -22.67 -6.50
C LYS A 217 6.40 -23.77 -7.57
N SER A 218 5.48 -23.61 -8.52
CA SER A 218 5.26 -24.53 -9.65
C SER A 218 6.18 -24.25 -10.86
N GLY A 219 6.85 -23.09 -10.91
CA GLY A 219 7.77 -22.70 -12.00
C GLY A 219 9.26 -22.69 -11.61
N VAL A 220 9.58 -22.75 -10.31
CA VAL A 220 10.93 -22.55 -9.78
C VAL A 220 11.21 -23.56 -8.66
N SER A 221 12.08 -24.56 -8.91
CA SER A 221 12.50 -25.55 -7.89
C SER A 221 13.38 -24.91 -6.80
N ARG A 222 14.13 -23.85 -7.14
CA ARG A 222 14.90 -23.01 -6.21
C ARG A 222 15.11 -21.62 -6.82
N ALA A 223 14.67 -20.57 -6.13
CA ALA A 223 14.93 -19.21 -6.56
C ALA A 223 16.42 -18.87 -6.30
N SER A 224 17.27 -19.03 -7.32
CA SER A 224 18.64 -18.54 -7.33
C SER A 224 18.73 -17.27 -8.18
N PHE A 225 19.41 -16.26 -7.64
CA PHE A 225 19.52 -14.92 -8.21
C PHE A 225 20.32 -14.87 -9.53
N TYR A 226 21.11 -15.90 -9.84
CA TYR A 226 21.94 -15.97 -11.04
C TYR A 226 21.54 -17.05 -12.04
N ASP A 227 20.78 -18.07 -11.61
CA ASP A 227 20.34 -19.18 -12.47
C ASP A 227 19.15 -19.88 -11.78
N PRO A 228 17.91 -19.39 -11.95
CA PRO A 228 16.76 -20.16 -11.48
C PRO A 228 16.75 -21.46 -12.27
N GLU A 229 16.81 -22.62 -11.59
CA GLU A 229 16.51 -23.90 -12.23
C GLU A 229 15.05 -23.87 -12.67
N ILE A 230 14.84 -23.34 -13.87
CA ILE A 230 13.56 -23.36 -14.58
C ILE A 230 13.22 -24.83 -14.73
N ASN A 231 11.99 -25.20 -14.39
CA ASN A 231 11.51 -26.55 -14.64
C ASN A 231 11.84 -26.96 -16.09
N ARG A 232 12.50 -28.13 -16.27
CA ARG A 232 13.01 -28.56 -17.58
C ARG A 232 11.97 -28.44 -18.70
N SER A 233 10.73 -28.86 -18.46
CA SER A 233 9.67 -28.78 -19.48
C SER A 233 9.24 -27.34 -19.77
N TYR A 234 9.26 -26.47 -18.76
CA TYR A 234 8.98 -25.04 -18.94
C TYR A 234 10.10 -24.36 -19.74
N GLY A 235 11.36 -24.71 -19.47
CA GLY A 235 12.52 -24.27 -20.25
C GLY A 235 12.48 -24.77 -21.70
N MET A 236 12.05 -26.01 -21.93
CA MET A 236 11.86 -26.56 -23.28
C MET A 236 10.78 -25.80 -24.07
N MET A 237 9.67 -25.44 -23.41
CA MET A 237 8.63 -24.62 -24.04
C MET A 237 9.16 -23.23 -24.37
N ALA A 238 9.89 -22.59 -23.44
CA ALA A 238 10.51 -21.29 -23.67
C ALA A 238 11.47 -21.32 -24.88
N SER A 239 12.32 -22.35 -24.96
CA SER A 239 13.22 -22.55 -26.11
C SER A 239 12.48 -22.80 -27.42
N HIS A 240 11.38 -23.57 -27.41
CA HIS A 240 10.59 -23.85 -28.61
C HIS A 240 9.97 -22.57 -29.21
N TYR A 241 9.46 -21.67 -28.36
CA TYR A 241 8.88 -20.40 -28.80
C TYR A 241 9.89 -19.26 -28.91
N GLY A 242 11.17 -19.49 -28.61
CA GLY A 242 12.22 -18.46 -28.65
C GLY A 242 12.02 -17.33 -27.64
N VAL A 243 11.39 -17.62 -26.49
CA VAL A 243 11.06 -16.64 -25.45
C VAL A 243 11.93 -16.83 -24.21
N GLY A 244 12.39 -15.72 -23.62
CA GLY A 244 13.11 -15.76 -22.34
C GLY A 244 12.14 -15.87 -21.16
N VAL A 245 12.55 -16.53 -20.08
CA VAL A 245 11.81 -16.56 -18.82
C VAL A 245 12.68 -15.91 -17.74
N LEU A 246 12.19 -14.82 -17.13
CA LEU A 246 12.87 -14.13 -16.05
C LEU A 246 11.90 -13.91 -14.89
N PRO A 247 11.97 -14.71 -13.81
CA PRO A 247 11.11 -14.55 -12.66
C PRO A 247 11.20 -13.15 -12.03
N ALA A 248 10.06 -12.62 -11.56
CA ALA A 248 10.03 -11.38 -10.82
C ALA A 248 10.80 -11.50 -9.49
N ARG A 249 11.42 -10.39 -9.04
CA ARG A 249 12.24 -10.41 -7.81
C ARG A 249 11.37 -10.68 -6.58
N PRO A 250 11.71 -11.68 -5.74
CA PRO A 250 10.99 -11.94 -4.50
C PRO A 250 10.94 -10.69 -3.60
N ARG A 251 9.78 -10.41 -2.99
CA ARG A 251 9.52 -9.30 -2.06
C ARG A 251 9.66 -7.89 -2.64
N ARG A 252 9.44 -7.70 -3.95
CA ARG A 252 9.35 -6.38 -4.59
C ARG A 252 8.02 -6.21 -5.35
N PRO A 253 6.90 -5.88 -4.66
CA PRO A 253 5.56 -5.75 -5.27
C PRO A 253 5.47 -4.70 -6.39
N LYS A 254 6.44 -3.77 -6.43
CA LYS A 254 6.46 -2.64 -7.36
C LYS A 254 6.99 -2.97 -8.76
N ASP A 255 7.52 -4.19 -8.97
CA ASP A 255 7.90 -4.66 -10.31
C ASP A 255 6.66 -5.09 -11.14
N LYS A 256 5.46 -5.04 -10.55
CA LYS A 256 4.25 -5.69 -11.06
C LYS A 256 2.96 -4.86 -10.96
N ALA A 257 3.04 -3.54 -11.06
CA ALA A 257 1.88 -2.65 -10.98
C ALA A 257 0.75 -2.92 -12.02
N LYS A 258 0.93 -3.86 -12.96
CA LYS A 258 -0.05 -4.23 -13.98
C LYS A 258 -0.81 -5.53 -13.75
N VAL A 259 -0.35 -6.40 -12.84
CA VAL A 259 -0.97 -7.72 -12.59
C VAL A 259 -1.43 -7.88 -11.13
N SER A 260 -1.18 -6.89 -10.28
CA SER A 260 -1.62 -6.84 -8.88
C SER A 260 -2.85 -5.96 -8.68
#